data_AF-A0A7K1D7I9-F1
#
_entry.id   AF-A0A7K1D7I9-F1
#
_cell.length_a   1.000
_cell.length_b   1.000
_cell.length_c   1.000
_cell.angle_alpha   90.00
_cell.angle_beta   90.00
_cell.angle_gamma   90.00
#
_symmetry.space_group_name_H-M   'P 1'
#
loop_
_entity.id
_entity.type
_entity.pdbx_description
1 polymer ?
#
loop_
_entity_poly.entity_id
_entity_poly.type
_entity_poly.pdbx_seq_one_letter_code
_entity_poly.pdbx_strand_id
1 'polypeptide(L)' 'GLTDYPATPLIKLASKRLMDSGSPFATLLQNFQWTNEDQNGVAADIEGGMDPAAAAQKWIDANPDKVKAWLG' A
#
# COMPACT_ATOMS: atom_id res chain seq x y z
N GLY A 1 18.82 -24.04 5.12
CA GLY A 1 19.56 -23.07 5.94
C GLY A 1 18.55 -22.28 6.73
N LEU A 2 18.71 -22.18 8.04
CA LEU A 2 17.71 -21.69 8.99
C LEU A 2 17.59 -20.16 8.99
N THR A 3 17.02 -19.59 7.93
CA THR A 3 16.60 -18.18 7.88
C THR A 3 15.10 -18.07 7.69
N ASP A 4 14.31 -18.85 8.43
CA ASP A 4 12.85 -18.71 8.46
C ASP A 4 12.47 -17.70 9.54
N TYR A 5 12.59 -16.41 9.21
CA TYR A 5 11.81 -15.42 9.94
C TYR A 5 10.33 -15.75 9.72
N PRO A 6 9.51 -15.78 10.78
CA PRO A 6 8.09 -16.03 10.61
C PRO A 6 7.50 -14.96 9.69
N ALA A 7 6.61 -15.38 8.79
CA ALA A 7 5.83 -14.45 7.98
C ALA A 7 5.11 -13.49 8.93
N THR A 8 5.59 -12.24 8.95
CA THR A 8 5.07 -11.22 9.86
C THR A 8 4.05 -10.38 9.09
N PRO A 9 2.80 -10.28 9.56
CA PRO A 9 1.84 -9.42 8.91
C PRO A 9 2.28 -7.96 9.04
N LEU A 10 2.22 -7.20 7.94
CA LEU A 10 2.45 -5.76 7.96
C LEU A 10 1.19 -5.06 8.51
N ILE A 11 1.28 -4.59 9.75
CA ILE A 11 0.16 -3.96 10.44
C ILE A 11 0.07 -2.47 10.09
N LYS A 12 -1.14 -2.01 9.74
CA LYS A 12 -1.45 -0.59 9.54
C LYS A 12 -2.12 -0.04 10.79
N LEU A 13 -1.54 1.01 11.35
CA LEU A 13 -2.06 1.68 12.55
C LEU A 13 -2.67 3.02 12.15
N ALA A 14 -3.86 3.30 12.68
CA ALA A 14 -4.56 4.56 12.49
C ALA A 14 -5.14 5.06 13.81
N SER A 15 -5.28 6.37 13.96
CA SER A 15 -5.91 6.94 15.15
C SER A 15 -7.39 6.55 15.22
N LYS A 16 -7.90 6.30 16.43
CA LYS A 16 -9.33 6.07 16.65
C LYS A 16 -10.19 7.21 16.08
N ARG A 17 -9.76 8.46 16.29
CA ARG A 17 -10.43 9.65 15.73
C ARG A 17 -10.55 9.58 14.20
N LEU A 18 -9.53 9.10 13.49
CA LEU A 18 -9.59 8.94 12.04
C LEU A 18 -10.56 7.82 11.65
N MET A 19 -10.49 6.67 12.33
CA MET A 19 -11.37 5.53 12.03
C MET A 19 -12.84 5.82 12.32
N ASP A 20 -13.13 6.63 13.34
CA ASP A 20 -14.49 7.04 13.70
C ASP A 20 -15.00 8.23 12.85
N SER A 21 -14.15 8.82 11.99
CA SER A 21 -14.48 10.06 11.25
C SER A 21 -15.52 9.88 10.14
N GLY A 22 -15.69 8.66 9.62
CA GLY A 22 -16.49 8.40 8.42
C GLY A 22 -15.96 9.08 7.15
N SER A 23 -14.72 9.57 7.15
CA SER A 23 -14.14 10.25 5.98
C SER A 23 -13.84 9.27 4.85
N PRO A 24 -13.87 9.71 3.57
CA PRO A 24 -13.46 8.88 2.43
C PRO A 24 -12.04 8.31 2.59
N PHE A 25 -11.15 9.04 3.28
CA PHE A 25 -9.80 8.55 3.58
C PHE A 25 -9.81 7.40 4.60
N ALA A 26 -10.72 7.40 5.59
CA ALA A 26 -10.87 6.27 6.51
C ALA A 26 -11.29 5.00 5.76
N THR A 27 -12.22 5.12 4.79
CA THR A 27 -12.60 4.01 3.90
C THR A 27 -11.41 3.51 3.08
N LEU A 28 -10.67 4.42 2.44
CA LEU A 28 -9.46 4.08 1.69
C LEU A 28 -8.47 3.32 2.57
N LEU A 29 -8.17 3.84 3.76
CA LEU A 29 -7.17 3.24 4.65
C LEU A 29 -7.58 1.85 5.15
N GLN A 30 -8.88 1.62 5.37
CA GLN A 30 -9.41 0.31 5.76
C GLN A 30 -9.34 -0.72 4.63
N ASN A 31 -9.58 -0.30 3.39
CA ASN A 31 -9.59 -1.18 2.23
C ASN A 31 -8.21 -1.34 1.59
N PHE A 32 -7.27 -0.43 1.86
CA PHE A 32 -5.93 -0.45 1.30
C PHE A 32 -5.25 -1.78 1.59
N GLN A 33 -4.85 -2.50 0.56
CA GLN A 33 -4.10 -3.75 0.66
C GLN A 33 -3.04 -3.80 -0.43
N TRP A 34 -1.81 -4.05 -0.02
CA TRP A 34 -0.72 -4.38 -0.91
C TRP A 34 -0.23 -5.79 -0.64
N THR A 35 0.15 -6.47 -1.69
CA THR A 35 0.95 -7.69 -1.63
C THR A 35 2.43 -7.33 -1.53
N ASN A 36 3.27 -8.32 -1.24
CA ASN A 36 4.72 -8.15 -1.31
C ASN A 36 5.18 -7.74 -2.71
N GLU A 37 4.52 -8.23 -3.76
CA GLU A 37 4.83 -7.86 -5.14
C GLU A 37 4.55 -6.37 -5.41
N ASP A 38 3.42 -5.86 -4.92
CA ASP A 38 3.06 -4.45 -5.06
C ASP A 38 4.11 -3.54 -4.39
N GLN A 39 4.47 -3.87 -3.15
CA GLN A 39 5.49 -3.12 -2.40
C GLN A 39 6.87 -3.21 -3.06
N ASN A 40 7.29 -4.42 -3.46
CA ASN A 40 8.60 -4.65 -4.05
C ASN A 40 8.74 -3.98 -5.41
N GLY A 41 7.68 -3.94 -6.22
CA GLY A 41 7.70 -3.27 -7.52
C GLY A 41 7.94 -1.77 -7.39
N VAL A 42 7.19 -1.10 -6.51
CA VAL A 42 7.38 0.33 -6.23
C VAL A 42 8.76 0.60 -5.62
N ALA A 43 9.19 -0.23 -4.68
CA ALA A 43 10.52 -0.09 -4.05
C ALA A 43 11.65 -0.26 -5.07
N ALA A 44 11.54 -1.24 -5.99
CA ALA A 44 12.54 -1.47 -7.03
C ALA A 44 12.67 -0.29 -8.00
N ASP A 45 11.55 0.36 -8.37
CA ASP A 45 11.58 1.56 -9.20
C ASP A 45 12.31 2.72 -8.48
N ILE A 46 12.07 2.89 -7.18
CA ILE A 46 12.73 3.91 -6.34
C ILE A 46 14.24 3.63 -6.24
N GLU A 47 14.63 2.39 -5.94
CA GLU A 47 16.05 1.98 -5.90
C GLU A 47 16.72 2.13 -7.28
N GLY A 48 15.96 1.97 -8.36
CA GLY A 48 16.38 2.24 -9.73
C GLY A 48 16.56 3.73 -10.07
N GLY A 49 16.28 4.64 -9.12
CA GLY A 49 16.47 6.08 -9.25
C GLY A 49 15.23 6.86 -9.67
N MET A 50 14.06 6.24 -9.72
CA MET A 50 12.80 6.96 -9.95
C MET A 50 12.41 7.77 -8.70
N ASP A 51 11.84 8.96 -8.91
CA ASP A 51 11.22 9.71 -7.81
C ASP A 51 10.08 8.88 -7.16
N PRO A 52 9.96 8.83 -5.82
CA PRO A 52 8.93 8.04 -5.15
C PRO A 52 7.49 8.34 -5.57
N ALA A 53 7.16 9.61 -5.84
CA ALA A 53 5.81 9.95 -6.29
C ALA A 53 5.57 9.46 -7.72
N ALA A 54 6.59 9.56 -8.59
CA ALA A 54 6.51 9.01 -9.94
C ALA A 54 6.39 7.47 -9.94
N ALA A 55 7.13 6.77 -9.08
CA ALA A 55 7.03 5.31 -8.93
C ALA A 55 5.65 4.87 -8.42
N ALA A 56 5.12 5.58 -7.41
CA ALA A 56 3.77 5.34 -6.92
C ALA A 56 2.71 5.59 -8.00
N GLN A 57 2.83 6.70 -8.76
CA GLN A 57 1.90 7.03 -9.84
C GLN A 57 1.92 5.97 -10.95
N LYS A 58 3.11 5.55 -11.38
CA LYS A 58 3.27 4.45 -12.34
C LYS A 58 2.57 3.18 -11.88
N TRP A 59 2.69 2.81 -10.60
CA TRP A 59 1.99 1.65 -10.05
C TRP A 59 0.47 1.86 -10.03
N ILE A 60 -0.02 3.05 -9.65
CA ILE A 60 -1.45 3.40 -9.64
C ILE A 60 -2.05 3.28 -11.05
N ASP A 61 -1.38 3.83 -12.06
CA ASP A 61 -1.81 3.80 -13.45
C ASP A 61 -1.90 2.37 -13.99
N ALA A 62 -1.01 1.48 -13.54
CA ALA A 62 -0.99 0.07 -13.91
C ALA A 62 -1.98 -0.80 -13.12
N ASN A 63 -2.51 -0.31 -12.00
CA ASN A 63 -3.37 -1.09 -11.09
C ASN A 63 -4.71 -0.37 -10.76
N PRO A 64 -5.45 0.14 -11.77
CA PRO A 64 -6.65 0.94 -11.52
C PRO A 64 -7.75 0.18 -10.77
N ASP A 65 -7.89 -1.14 -11.02
CA ASP A 65 -8.90 -1.95 -10.33
C ASP A 65 -8.60 -2.12 -8.84
N LYS A 66 -7.32 -2.29 -8.48
CA LYS A 66 -6.90 -2.35 -7.07
C LYS A 66 -7.16 -1.01 -6.37
N VAL A 67 -6.81 0.09 -7.03
CA VAL A 67 -7.02 1.44 -6.50
C VAL A 67 -8.51 1.72 -6.33
N LYS A 68 -9.33 1.34 -7.31
CA LYS A 68 -10.79 1.48 -7.24
C LYS A 68 -11.38 0.68 -6.08
N ALA A 69 -10.91 -0.54 -5.84
CA ALA A 69 -11.36 -1.35 -4.71
C ALA A 69 -11.09 -0.69 -3.34
N TRP A 70 -10.09 0.19 -3.24
CA TRP A 70 -9.84 0.92 -2.01
C TRP A 70 -10.85 2.04 -1.76
N LEU A 71 -11.37 2.66 -2.83
CA LEU A 71 -12.22 3.85 -2.74
C LEU A 71 -13.68 3.55 -2.33
N GLY A 72 -14.08 2.27 -2.33
CA GLY A 72 -15.45 1.83 -2.01
C GLY A 72 -16.30 1.61 -3.26
#